data_AF-A0A3D9ZA85-F1
#
_entry.id   AF-A0A3D9ZA85-F1
#
_cell.length_a   1.000
_cell.length_b   1.000
_cell.length_c   1.000
_cell.angle_alpha   90.00
_cell.angle_beta   90.00
_cell.angle_gamma   90.00
#
_symmetry.space_group_name_H-M   'P 1'
#
loop_
_entity.id
_entity.type
_entity.pdbx_description
1 polymer ?
#
loop_
_entity_poly.entity_id
_entity_poly.type
_entity_poly.pdbx_seq_one_letter_code
_entity_poly.pdbx_strand_id
1 'polypeptide(L)'
;MVLSIDGLWGEIEAWLQAHAPATFGALSPPAGDDVLGDLAARLGLALPAELVASLRRHNGADNSRVGPGFSFPGDFHLLDADGIVAQASVGKRLLEHDDDVRGR
;
A
#
# COMPACT_ATOMS: atom_id res chain seq x y z
N MET A 1 8.81 11.75 -20.43
CA MET A 1 9.67 11.29 -19.31
C MET A 1 8.73 10.80 -18.23
N VAL A 2 8.77 9.52 -17.88
CA VAL A 2 7.95 9.00 -16.77
C VAL A 2 8.71 9.35 -15.49
N LEU A 3 8.01 9.94 -14.51
CA LEU A 3 8.60 10.25 -13.21
C LEU A 3 8.91 8.95 -12.44
N SER A 4 9.98 8.95 -11.65
CA SER A 4 10.22 7.86 -10.69
C SER A 4 9.14 7.86 -9.61
N ILE A 5 8.98 6.76 -8.88
CA ILE A 5 8.07 6.70 -7.74
C ILE A 5 8.39 7.77 -6.69
N ASP A 6 9.68 8.03 -6.42
CA ASP A 6 10.08 9.11 -5.53
C ASP A 6 9.67 10.50 -6.05
N GLY A 7 9.76 10.72 -7.37
CA GLY A 7 9.34 11.96 -8.01
C GLY A 7 7.82 12.16 -7.93
N LEU A 8 7.04 11.10 -8.18
CA LEU A 8 5.59 11.12 -8.07
C LEU A 8 5.15 11.37 -6.62
N TRP A 9 5.80 10.73 -5.65
CA TRP A 9 5.54 10.99 -4.24
C TRP A 9 5.84 12.43 -3.86
N GLY A 10 6.94 13.01 -4.35
CA GLY A 10 7.25 14.43 -4.15
C GLY A 10 6.12 15.37 -4.60
N GLU A 11 5.52 15.10 -5.77
CA GLU A 11 4.37 15.89 -6.26
C GLU A 11 3.12 15.70 -5.38
N ILE A 12 2.82 14.46 -5.00
CA ILE A 12 1.68 14.13 -4.13
C ILE A 12 1.83 14.83 -2.77
N GLU A 13 2.98 14.70 -2.13
CA GLU A 13 3.24 15.28 -0.82
C GLU A 13 3.18 16.81 -0.85
N ALA A 14 3.78 17.44 -1.86
CA ALA A 14 3.72 18.90 -2.01
C ALA A 14 2.28 19.39 -2.15
N TRP A 15 1.47 18.69 -2.94
CA TRP A 15 0.06 19.01 -3.10
C TRP A 15 -0.73 18.82 -1.80
N LEU A 16 -0.51 17.69 -1.09
CA LEU A 16 -1.19 17.39 0.16
C LEU A 16 -0.83 18.39 1.27
N GLN A 17 0.44 18.78 1.39
CA GLN A 17 0.87 19.79 2.37
C GLN A 17 0.18 21.14 2.14
N ALA A 18 0.00 21.53 0.88
CA ALA A 18 -0.62 22.80 0.51
C ALA A 18 -2.15 22.79 0.64
N HIS A 19 -2.80 21.67 0.32
CA HIS A 19 -4.25 21.62 0.12
C HIS A 19 -5.00 20.71 1.08
N ALA A 20 -4.35 19.71 1.66
CA ALA A 20 -4.97 18.71 2.53
C ALA A 20 -4.02 18.25 3.66
N PRO A 21 -3.56 19.17 4.55
CA PRO A 21 -2.53 18.84 5.54
C PRO A 21 -2.96 17.77 6.55
N ALA A 22 -4.27 17.63 6.82
CA ALA A 22 -4.78 16.53 7.64
C ALA A 22 -4.60 15.17 6.95
N THR A 23 -4.85 15.09 5.64
CA THR A 23 -4.61 13.91 4.83
C THR A 23 -3.11 13.62 4.67
N PHE A 24 -2.29 14.65 4.53
CA PHE A 24 -0.83 14.50 4.59
C PHE A 24 -0.38 13.85 5.90
N GLY A 25 -0.95 14.30 7.04
CA GLY A 25 -0.68 13.73 8.36
C GLY A 25 -1.16 12.29 8.56
N ALA A 26 -1.97 11.75 7.64
CA ALA A 26 -2.41 10.35 7.65
C ALA A 26 -1.36 9.40 7.07
N LEU A 27 -0.43 9.90 6.24
CA LEU A 27 0.58 9.07 5.60
C LEU A 27 1.50 8.46 6.67
N SER A 28 1.69 7.15 6.58
CA SER A 28 2.56 6.43 7.52
C SER A 28 4.03 6.77 7.25
N PRO A 29 4.91 6.61 8.25
CA PRO A 29 6.34 6.68 8.03
C PRO A 29 6.82 5.61 7.03
N PRO A 30 8.04 5.77 6.47
CA PRO A 30 8.73 4.76 5.68
C PRO A 30 8.68 3.35 6.27
N ALA A 31 8.49 2.34 5.42
CA ALA A 31 8.73 0.95 5.78
C ALA A 31 10.24 0.69 5.95
N GLY A 32 10.62 0.04 7.05
CA GLY A 32 11.97 -0.46 7.28
C GLY A 32 12.28 -1.71 6.45
N ASP A 33 13.56 -2.07 6.37
CA ASP A 33 14.01 -3.27 5.65
C ASP A 33 13.47 -4.57 6.27
N ASP A 34 13.25 -4.57 7.59
CA ASP A 34 12.62 -5.65 8.33
C ASP A 34 11.17 -5.86 7.90
N VAL A 35 10.39 -4.78 7.78
CA VAL A 35 8.99 -4.82 7.32
C VAL A 35 8.89 -5.31 5.89
N LEU A 36 9.78 -4.82 5.00
CA LEU A 36 9.80 -5.24 3.60
C LEU A 36 10.24 -6.71 3.43
N GLY A 37 11.19 -7.15 4.26
CA GLY A 37 11.61 -8.54 4.31
C GLY A 37 10.49 -9.48 4.75
N ASP A 38 9.76 -9.12 5.82
CA ASP A 38 8.60 -9.88 6.28
C ASP A 38 7.49 -9.93 5.23
N LEU A 39 7.19 -8.80 4.58
CA LEU A 39 6.22 -8.72 3.50
C LEU A 39 6.56 -9.69 2.36
N ALA A 40 7.80 -9.65 1.87
CA ALA A 40 8.26 -10.55 0.80
C ALA A 40 8.14 -12.02 1.21
N ALA A 41 8.54 -12.34 2.45
CA ALA A 41 8.48 -13.70 2.98
C ALA A 41 7.03 -14.21 3.08
N ARG A 42 6.11 -13.39 3.58
CA ARG A 42 4.70 -13.75 3.76
C ARG A 42 3.94 -13.88 2.44
N LEU A 43 4.29 -13.07 1.44
CA LEU A 43 3.74 -13.22 0.09
C LEU A 43 4.39 -14.37 -0.69
N GLY A 44 5.57 -14.83 -0.26
CA GLY A 44 6.32 -15.89 -0.94
C GLY A 44 6.87 -15.46 -2.31
N LEU A 45 7.11 -14.17 -2.51
CA LEU A 45 7.55 -13.59 -3.79
C LEU A 45 8.53 -12.44 -3.59
N ALA A 46 9.33 -12.17 -4.62
CA ALA A 46 10.16 -10.96 -4.66
C ALA A 46 9.29 -9.74 -4.92
N LEU A 47 9.44 -8.69 -4.10
CA LEU A 47 8.66 -7.46 -4.26
C LEU A 47 9.14 -6.67 -5.49
N PRO A 48 8.22 -6.16 -6.32
CA PRO A 48 8.58 -5.24 -7.41
C PRO A 48 9.31 -4.00 -6.87
N ALA A 49 10.33 -3.54 -7.60
CA ALA A 49 11.16 -2.40 -7.16
C ALA A 49 10.34 -1.13 -6.90
N GLU A 50 9.35 -0.85 -7.74
CA GLU A 50 8.47 0.32 -7.58
C GLU A 50 7.58 0.24 -6.33
N LEU A 51 7.13 -0.97 -5.96
CA LEU A 51 6.39 -1.18 -4.71
C LEU A 51 7.29 -0.95 -3.49
N VAL A 52 8.53 -1.45 -3.55
CA VAL A 52 9.52 -1.22 -2.50
C VAL A 52 9.82 0.28 -2.37
N ALA A 53 10.04 0.99 -3.48
CA ALA A 53 10.26 2.43 -3.47
C ALA A 53 9.08 3.17 -2.82
N SER A 54 7.84 2.80 -3.18
CA SER A 54 6.64 3.42 -2.62
C SER A 54 6.50 3.17 -1.11
N LEU A 55 6.70 1.93 -0.66
CA LEU A 55 6.61 1.58 0.77
C LEU A 55 7.74 2.20 1.60
N ARG A 56 8.94 2.36 1.02
CA ARG A 56 10.05 3.11 1.63
C ARG A 56 9.77 4.61 1.71
N ARG A 57 8.85 5.14 0.90
CA ARG A 57 8.38 6.51 1.07
C ARG A 57 7.32 6.58 2.18
N HIS A 58 6.28 5.77 2.05
CA HIS A 58 5.17 5.69 3.01
C HIS A 58 4.67 4.25 3.13
N ASN A 59 4.72 3.67 4.34
CA ASN A 59 4.16 2.36 4.61
C ASN A 59 2.63 2.43 4.77
N GLY A 60 1.94 2.72 3.68
CA GLY A 60 0.50 2.95 3.69
C GLY A 60 0.11 4.30 4.31
N ALA A 61 -1.15 4.38 4.71
CA ALA A 61 -1.68 5.49 5.48
C ALA A 61 -2.53 4.99 6.65
N ASP A 62 -2.38 5.62 7.79
CA ASP A 62 -3.18 5.33 8.98
C ASP A 62 -4.48 6.13 8.94
N ASN A 63 -5.51 5.51 8.37
CA ASN A 63 -6.85 6.09 8.28
C ASN A 63 -7.57 6.15 9.65
N SER A 64 -6.99 5.61 10.72
CA SER A 64 -7.54 5.69 12.08
C SER A 64 -7.07 6.94 12.84
N ARG A 65 -6.00 7.62 12.39
CA ARG A 65 -5.40 8.78 13.10
C ARG A 65 -6.03 10.13 12.77
N VAL A 66 -6.64 10.29 11.60
CA VAL A 66 -7.08 11.61 11.09
C VAL A 66 -8.26 11.48 10.12
N GLY A 67 -9.47 11.79 10.59
CA GLY A 67 -10.66 11.95 9.72
C GLY A 67 -10.90 10.76 8.77
N PRO A 68 -11.31 10.98 7.50
CA PRO A 68 -11.48 9.89 6.53
C PRO A 68 -10.15 9.23 6.08
N GLY A 69 -9.00 9.69 6.58
CA GLY A 69 -7.68 9.18 6.22
C GLY A 69 -7.20 9.63 4.84
N PHE A 70 -6.26 8.85 4.27
CA PHE A 70 -5.86 8.95 2.88
C PHE A 70 -6.66 7.94 2.04
N SER A 71 -7.57 8.45 1.22
CA SER A 71 -8.38 7.66 0.30
C SER A 71 -8.34 8.26 -1.11
N PHE A 72 -8.25 7.39 -2.10
CA PHE A 72 -8.50 7.74 -3.50
C PHE A 72 -10.01 7.62 -3.80
N PRO A 73 -10.50 8.26 -4.89
CA PRO A 73 -11.88 8.11 -5.32
C PRO A 73 -12.30 6.64 -5.42
N GLY A 74 -13.45 6.28 -4.84
CA GLY A 74 -13.92 4.89 -4.78
C GLY A 74 -13.52 4.12 -3.52
N ASP A 75 -13.20 4.84 -2.44
CA ASP A 75 -12.82 4.28 -1.12
C ASP A 75 -11.59 3.36 -1.18
N PHE A 76 -10.71 3.58 -2.15
CA PHE A 76 -9.43 2.87 -2.20
C PHE A 76 -8.47 3.48 -1.18
N HIS A 77 -8.01 2.66 -0.25
CA HIS A 77 -7.06 3.04 0.77
C HIS A 77 -5.63 2.65 0.38
N LEU A 78 -4.66 3.47 0.79
CA LEU A 78 -3.25 3.13 0.64
C LEU A 78 -2.84 2.14 1.74
N LEU A 79 -2.71 0.88 1.36
CA LEU A 79 -2.39 -0.21 2.28
C LEU A 79 -0.94 -0.13 2.76
N ASP A 80 -0.73 -0.48 4.02
CA ASP A 80 0.57 -0.83 4.56
C ASP A 80 0.94 -2.27 4.20
N ALA A 81 2.17 -2.68 4.56
CA ALA A 81 2.64 -4.04 4.32
C ALA A 81 1.69 -5.13 4.87
N ASP A 82 1.13 -4.94 6.08
CA ASP A 82 0.20 -5.90 6.67
C ASP A 82 -1.12 -5.98 5.91
N GLY A 83 -1.66 -4.84 5.50
CA GLY A 83 -2.85 -4.73 4.67
C GLY A 83 -2.68 -5.41 3.31
N ILE A 84 -1.50 -5.29 2.69
CA ILE A 84 -1.17 -5.99 1.44
C ILE A 84 -1.24 -7.51 1.65
N VAL A 85 -0.63 -8.04 2.72
CA VAL A 85 -0.69 -9.48 3.02
C VAL A 85 -2.13 -9.94 3.25
N ALA A 86 -2.91 -9.17 4.01
CA ALA A 86 -4.30 -9.49 4.29
C ALA A 86 -5.13 -9.59 3.00
N GLN A 87 -4.98 -8.62 2.09
CA GLN A 87 -5.69 -8.62 0.80
C GLN A 87 -5.23 -9.74 -0.13
N ALA A 88 -3.91 -9.99 -0.22
CA ALA A 88 -3.38 -11.11 -1.00
C ALA A 88 -3.93 -12.46 -0.53
N SER A 89 -4.06 -12.64 0.79
CA SER A 89 -4.61 -13.87 1.39
C SER A 89 -6.10 -14.06 1.08
N VAL A 90 -6.87 -12.97 1.00
CA VAL A 90 -8.28 -13.02 0.56
C VAL A 90 -8.36 -13.47 -0.90
N GLY A 91 -7.58 -12.85 -1.79
CA GLY A 91 -7.56 -13.20 -3.21
C GLY A 91 -7.17 -14.66 -3.44
N LYS A 92 -6.15 -15.15 -2.74
CA LYS A 92 -5.72 -16.55 -2.81
C LYS A 92 -6.83 -17.52 -2.42
N ARG A 93 -7.53 -17.29 -1.30
CA ARG A 93 -8.66 -18.14 -0.87
C ARG A 93 -9.81 -18.16 -1.87
N LEU A 94 -10.10 -17.04 -2.52
CA LEU A 94 -11.17 -16.97 -3.53
C LEU A 94 -10.81 -17.80 -4.77
N LEU A 95 -9.56 -17.73 -5.23
CA LEU A 95 -9.08 -18.56 -6.34
C LEU A 95 -9.12 -20.06 -6.00
N GLU A 96 -8.65 -20.42 -4.80
CA GLU A 96 -8.67 -21.82 -4.34
C GLU A 96 -10.10 -22.38 -4.21
N HIS A 97 -11.05 -21.55 -3.77
CA HIS A 97 -12.47 -21.94 -3.69
C HIS A 97 -13.11 -22.13 -5.08
N ASP A 98 -12.77 -21.27 -6.05
CA ASP A 98 -13.27 -21.39 -7.43
C ASP A 98 -12.73 -22.66 -8.13
N ASP A 99 -11.47 -23.02 -7.87
CA ASP A 99 -10.87 -24.25 -8.41
C ASP A 99 -11.53 -25.51 -7.83
N ASP A 100 -11.90 -25.52 -6.54
CA ASP A 100 -12.63 -26.63 -5.90
C ASP A 100 -14.04 -26.80 -6.47
N VAL A 101 -14.74 -25.69 -6.77
CA VAL A 101 -16.10 -25.71 -7.33
C VAL A 101 -16.12 -26.15 -8.80
N ARG A 102 -15.12 -25.77 -9.61
CA ARG A 102 -15.03 -26.17 -11.04
C ARG A 102 -14.51 -27.58 -11.26
N GLY A 103 -13.84 -28.16 -10.26
CA GLY A 103 -13.33 -29.53 -10.30
C GLY A 103 -14.38 -30.63 -10.05
N ARG A 104 -15.64 -30.26 -9.79
CA ARG A 104 -16.73 -31.17 -9.39
C ARG A 104 -17.81 -31.34 -10.45
#